data_AF-A0A542AUC8-F1
#
_entry.id   AF-A0A542AUC8-F1
#
_cell.length_a   1.000
_cell.length_b   1.000
_cell.length_c   1.000
_cell.angle_alpha   90.00
_cell.angle_beta   90.00
_cell.angle_gamma   90.00
#
_symmetry.space_group_name_H-M   'P 1'
#
loop_
_entity.id
_entity.type
_entity.pdbx_description
1 polymer ?
#
loop_
_entity_poly.entity_id
_entity_poly.type
_entity_poly.pdbx_seq_one_letter_code
_entity_poly.pdbx_strand_id
1 'polypeptide(L)'
;MKLLTAFKTCTICLAILSMTGCKDSANSENDNKVEDTITTQKTGFKNLNRQSSDQSEKLKTKDTTTTAEEKNTDYSGTYTNLAHAEESNCECYYLEIEAGKSSELCLKPGELYMEADFKKVGDEIHVFYKGASVKSKQNDIPWNDLDTGTAVATFSKVSANEYKLDWKGFQIDGKTAVEYALLGKKTLEGTYKLK
;
A
#
# COMPACT_ATOMS: atom_id res chain seq x y z
N MET A 1 62.02 -9.57 -31.32
CA MET A 1 62.48 -8.81 -30.14
C MET A 1 61.24 -8.16 -29.54
N LYS A 2 60.59 -8.77 -28.52
CA LYS A 2 60.82 -8.61 -27.07
C LYS A 2 60.70 -7.15 -26.58
N LEU A 3 59.60 -6.84 -25.87
CA LEU A 3 59.51 -6.35 -24.46
C LEU A 3 58.00 -6.28 -24.10
N LEU A 4 57.42 -7.05 -23.15
CA LEU A 4 57.48 -6.95 -21.66
C LEU A 4 57.05 -5.55 -21.16
N THR A 5 56.18 -5.29 -20.18
CA THR A 5 55.39 -6.07 -19.18
C THR A 5 54.58 -5.09 -18.31
N ALA A 6 53.40 -5.52 -17.85
CA ALA A 6 52.84 -5.43 -16.49
C ALA A 6 52.57 -4.07 -15.77
N PHE A 7 51.92 -4.20 -14.61
CA PHE A 7 51.50 -3.23 -13.56
C PHE A 7 50.01 -2.86 -13.61
N LYS A 8 49.18 -3.03 -12.57
CA LYS A 8 49.33 -3.61 -11.23
C LYS A 8 47.91 -3.77 -10.63
N THR A 9 47.66 -4.90 -9.98
CA THR A 9 46.57 -5.14 -9.03
C THR A 9 46.62 -4.12 -7.87
N CYS A 10 45.47 -3.59 -7.46
CA CYS A 10 45.34 -2.85 -6.19
C CYS A 10 44.23 -3.50 -5.35
N THR A 11 44.65 -4.47 -4.55
CA THR A 11 43.92 -5.03 -3.43
C THR A 11 43.99 -4.05 -2.26
N ILE A 12 42.87 -3.52 -1.79
CA ILE A 12 42.77 -2.92 -0.45
C ILE A 12 41.58 -3.57 0.26
N CYS A 13 41.93 -4.50 1.14
CA CYS A 13 41.10 -4.98 2.23
C CYS A 13 40.86 -3.82 3.21
N LEU A 14 39.61 -3.58 3.60
CA LEU A 14 39.31 -2.89 4.84
C LEU A 14 38.45 -3.82 5.70
N ALA A 15 39.02 -4.17 6.84
CA ALA A 15 38.50 -5.15 7.77
C ALA A 15 38.10 -4.42 9.07
N ILE A 16 37.21 -5.09 9.84
CA ILE A 16 37.19 -5.13 11.31
C ILE A 16 36.27 -4.14 12.07
N LEU A 17 35.24 -4.79 12.64
CA LEU A 17 34.62 -4.67 13.98
C LEU A 17 33.85 -3.42 14.40
N SER A 18 32.62 -3.65 14.83
CA SER A 18 32.06 -3.08 16.06
C SER A 18 31.05 -4.05 16.67
N MET A 19 31.47 -4.77 17.71
CA MET A 19 30.55 -5.42 18.64
C MET A 19 29.86 -4.34 19.47
N THR A 20 28.54 -4.35 19.54
CA THR A 20 27.78 -3.63 20.57
C THR A 20 27.03 -4.65 21.42
N GLY A 21 27.42 -4.72 22.69
CA GLY A 21 26.68 -5.42 23.72
C GLY A 21 25.58 -4.52 24.29
N CYS A 22 24.38 -5.08 24.48
CA CYS A 22 23.33 -4.50 25.30
C CYS A 22 22.91 -5.51 26.38
N LYS A 23 23.51 -5.30 27.55
CA LYS A 23 22.92 -5.15 28.88
C LYS A 23 21.57 -5.85 29.16
N ASP A 24 21.63 -6.75 30.14
CA ASP A 24 20.51 -7.32 30.89
C ASP A 24 19.46 -6.28 31.28
N SER A 25 18.19 -6.61 31.04
CA SER A 25 17.06 -6.03 31.75
C SER A 25 16.34 -7.15 32.49
N ALA A 26 16.41 -7.06 33.81
CA ALA A 26 15.74 -7.93 34.74
C ALA A 26 14.22 -7.71 34.75
N ASN A 27 13.55 -8.76 35.22
CA ASN A 27 12.27 -8.80 35.92
C ASN A 27 10.98 -8.95 35.10
N SER A 28 10.66 -10.21 34.82
CA SER A 28 9.31 -10.74 34.76
C SER A 28 8.87 -11.19 36.17
N GLU A 29 7.77 -10.66 36.70
CA GLU A 29 6.69 -11.44 37.37
C GLU A 29 5.59 -10.51 37.93
N ASN A 30 4.34 -10.88 37.58
CA ASN A 30 3.05 -10.77 38.29
C ASN A 30 2.72 -9.52 39.14
N ASP A 31 1.56 -8.90 38.86
CA ASP A 31 0.29 -9.44 39.38
C ASP A 31 -0.96 -8.81 38.73
N ASN A 32 -1.97 -9.66 38.61
CA ASN A 32 -3.31 -9.35 38.11
C ASN A 32 -4.21 -8.75 39.20
N LYS A 33 -5.31 -8.14 38.72
CA LYS A 33 -6.64 -8.05 39.35
C LYS A 33 -6.91 -6.81 40.23
N VAL A 34 -7.65 -5.85 39.67
CA VAL A 34 -8.89 -5.37 40.30
C VAL A 34 -9.91 -5.06 39.19
N GLU A 35 -11.00 -5.79 39.27
CA GLU A 35 -12.28 -5.62 38.59
C GLU A 35 -13.07 -4.54 39.34
N ASP A 36 -13.68 -3.58 38.64
CA ASP A 36 -14.77 -2.82 39.23
C ASP A 36 -15.87 -2.53 38.19
N THR A 37 -17.04 -3.09 38.50
CA THR A 37 -18.31 -2.97 37.80
C THR A 37 -19.21 -2.04 38.59
N ILE A 38 -19.66 -0.92 38.02
CA ILE A 38 -20.87 -0.16 38.45
C ILE A 38 -21.45 0.50 37.19
N THR A 39 -22.49 -0.07 36.56
CA THR A 39 -23.94 0.13 36.78
C THR A 39 -24.48 1.56 36.55
N THR A 40 -25.16 1.72 35.41
CA THR A 40 -26.44 2.42 35.15
C THR A 40 -26.66 3.85 35.65
N GLN A 41 -26.94 4.77 34.71
CA GLN A 41 -28.12 5.65 34.82
C GLN A 41 -28.65 6.09 33.46
N LYS A 42 -29.93 5.75 33.23
CA LYS A 42 -30.78 6.10 32.11
C LYS A 42 -31.80 7.12 32.63
N THR A 43 -31.78 8.33 32.09
CA THR A 43 -32.80 9.39 32.23
C THR A 43 -32.68 10.24 30.97
N GLY A 44 -33.66 10.45 30.09
CA GLY A 44 -35.10 10.63 30.30
C GLY A 44 -35.43 12.12 30.11
N PHE A 45 -36.44 12.43 29.28
CA PHE A 45 -37.04 13.76 28.97
C PHE A 45 -36.35 14.57 27.84
N LYS A 46 -37.03 15.19 26.87
CA LYS A 46 -38.47 15.45 26.60
C LYS A 46 -38.65 15.82 25.12
N ASN A 47 -39.71 15.30 24.51
CA ASN A 47 -40.30 15.82 23.28
C ASN A 47 -40.79 17.26 23.49
N LEU A 48 -40.52 18.15 22.54
CA LEU A 48 -41.27 19.39 22.34
C LEU A 48 -41.43 19.64 20.84
N ASN A 49 -42.55 19.11 20.35
CA ASN A 49 -43.14 19.47 19.08
C ASN A 49 -43.72 20.88 19.21
N ARG A 50 -43.29 21.83 18.36
CA ARG A 50 -44.02 23.09 18.15
C ARG A 50 -43.94 23.47 16.68
N GLN A 51 -44.97 23.02 15.97
CA GLN A 51 -45.39 23.49 14.67
C GLN A 51 -45.82 24.97 14.78
N SER A 52 -45.26 25.82 13.93
CA SER A 52 -45.96 27.03 13.47
C SER A 52 -45.58 27.29 12.02
N SER A 53 -46.61 27.33 11.19
CA SER A 53 -46.60 27.76 9.80
C SER A 53 -46.24 29.25 9.74
N ASP A 54 -45.39 29.63 8.79
CA ASP A 54 -45.62 30.87 8.05
C ASP A 54 -45.03 30.78 6.64
N GLN A 55 -45.87 31.16 5.70
CA GLN A 55 -45.71 31.12 4.26
C GLN A 55 -45.15 32.48 3.81
N SER A 56 -44.03 32.51 3.07
CA SER A 56 -43.75 33.65 2.20
C SER A 56 -42.84 33.30 1.00
N GLU A 57 -43.40 33.59 -0.18
CA GLU A 57 -42.81 34.03 -1.45
C GLU A 57 -41.43 33.52 -1.92
N LYS A 58 -41.50 32.56 -2.86
CA LYS A 58 -40.95 32.63 -4.23
C LYS A 58 -39.80 33.63 -4.49
N LEU A 59 -38.56 33.13 -4.47
CA LEU A 59 -37.52 33.56 -5.41
C LEU A 59 -37.00 32.35 -6.19
N LYS A 60 -37.15 32.44 -7.52
CA LYS A 60 -36.46 31.57 -8.47
C LYS A 60 -34.98 31.93 -8.45
N THR A 61 -34.14 31.07 -7.88
CA THR A 61 -32.72 31.01 -8.26
C THR A 61 -32.50 29.67 -8.94
N LYS A 62 -32.16 29.75 -10.22
CA LYS A 62 -31.73 28.62 -11.04
C LYS A 62 -30.33 28.24 -10.58
N ASP A 63 -30.23 27.53 -9.47
CA ASP A 63 -29.00 26.82 -9.13
C ASP A 63 -28.98 25.56 -9.99
N THR A 64 -28.33 25.70 -11.15
CA THR A 64 -27.76 24.55 -11.83
C THR A 64 -26.55 24.12 -11.01
N THR A 65 -26.81 23.55 -9.84
CA THR A 65 -25.84 22.68 -9.18
C THR A 65 -25.81 21.45 -10.07
N THR A 66 -24.90 21.46 -11.03
CA THR A 66 -24.39 20.24 -11.63
C THR A 66 -23.81 19.47 -10.46
N THR A 67 -24.62 18.63 -9.83
CA THR A 67 -24.15 17.52 -9.03
C THR A 67 -23.21 16.80 -9.97
N ALA A 68 -21.90 17.02 -9.80
CA ALA A 68 -20.91 16.15 -10.40
C ALA A 68 -21.30 14.77 -9.86
N GLU A 69 -21.93 13.97 -10.72
CA GLU A 69 -22.11 12.56 -10.46
C GLU A 69 -20.72 12.07 -10.08
N GLU A 70 -20.52 11.74 -8.80
CA GLU A 70 -19.42 10.88 -8.39
C GLU A 70 -19.59 9.63 -9.26
N LYS A 71 -18.88 9.60 -10.38
CA LYS A 71 -18.78 8.40 -11.20
C LYS A 71 -18.08 7.42 -10.30
N ASN A 72 -18.86 6.58 -9.64
CA ASN A 72 -18.36 5.51 -8.82
C ASN A 72 -17.63 4.55 -9.77
N THR A 73 -16.33 4.82 -10.00
CA THR A 73 -15.50 4.00 -10.84
C THR A 73 -15.27 2.70 -10.10
N ASP A 74 -15.83 1.62 -10.64
CA ASP A 74 -15.57 0.27 -10.18
C ASP A 74 -14.22 -0.18 -10.75
N TYR A 75 -13.32 -0.54 -9.84
CA TYR A 75 -11.96 -1.01 -10.13
C TYR A 75 -11.83 -2.51 -9.90
N SER A 76 -12.94 -3.21 -9.66
CA SER A 76 -12.91 -4.64 -9.39
C SER A 76 -12.64 -5.41 -10.68
N GLY A 77 -11.61 -6.26 -10.68
CA GLY A 77 -11.28 -7.09 -11.83
C GLY A 77 -9.82 -7.53 -11.88
N THR A 78 -9.51 -8.30 -12.92
CA THR A 78 -8.16 -8.74 -13.25
C THR A 78 -7.61 -7.88 -14.37
N TYR A 79 -6.45 -7.28 -14.14
CA TYR A 79 -5.80 -6.35 -15.05
C TYR A 79 -4.48 -6.92 -15.55
N THR A 80 -4.19 -6.74 -16.85
CA THR A 80 -2.94 -7.21 -17.48
C THR A 80 -2.02 -6.04 -17.79
N ASN A 81 -0.76 -6.12 -17.35
CA ASN A 81 0.28 -5.14 -17.70
C ASN A 81 0.60 -5.24 -19.20
N LEU A 82 0.43 -4.15 -19.92
CA LEU A 82 0.62 -4.10 -21.38
C LEU A 82 2.07 -4.26 -21.81
N ALA A 83 3.04 -3.93 -20.95
CA ALA A 83 4.46 -4.14 -21.26
C ALA A 83 4.84 -5.62 -21.32
N HIS A 84 4.01 -6.50 -20.76
CA HIS A 84 4.25 -7.94 -20.63
C HIS A 84 3.10 -8.79 -21.22
N ALA A 85 2.30 -8.22 -22.13
CA ALA A 85 1.09 -8.87 -22.66
C ALA A 85 1.37 -10.18 -23.41
N GLU A 86 2.59 -10.39 -23.91
CA GLU A 86 3.01 -11.57 -24.66
C GLU A 86 3.52 -12.71 -23.74
N GLU A 87 3.68 -12.47 -22.44
CA GLU A 87 4.17 -13.49 -21.51
C GLU A 87 3.05 -14.51 -21.21
N SER A 88 3.24 -15.75 -21.65
CA SER A 88 2.25 -16.83 -21.51
C SER A 88 1.94 -17.18 -20.05
N ASN A 89 2.89 -16.95 -19.14
CA ASN A 89 2.72 -17.08 -17.69
C ASN A 89 2.65 -15.71 -17.02
N CYS A 90 1.51 -15.05 -17.15
CA CYS A 90 1.27 -13.70 -16.63
C CYS A 90 1.10 -13.60 -15.10
N GLU A 91 1.49 -14.61 -14.31
CA GLU A 91 1.26 -14.59 -12.84
C GLU A 91 1.83 -13.35 -12.16
N CYS A 92 2.94 -12.80 -12.67
CA CYS A 92 3.56 -11.60 -12.09
C CYS A 92 3.13 -10.26 -12.71
N TYR A 93 2.38 -10.31 -13.80
CA TYR A 93 1.98 -9.12 -14.57
C TYR A 93 0.47 -8.92 -14.58
N TYR A 94 -0.25 -9.73 -13.80
CA TYR A 94 -1.64 -9.52 -13.47
C TYR A 94 -1.80 -8.78 -12.14
N LEU A 95 -2.81 -7.92 -12.08
CA LEU A 95 -3.31 -7.34 -10.84
C LEU A 95 -4.76 -7.76 -10.66
N GLU A 96 -5.03 -8.50 -9.60
CA GLU A 96 -6.38 -8.78 -9.14
C GLU A 96 -6.75 -7.76 -8.08
N ILE A 97 -7.65 -6.85 -8.45
CA ILE A 97 -8.11 -5.77 -7.59
C ILE A 97 -9.55 -6.09 -7.20
N GLU A 98 -9.82 -6.06 -5.90
CA GLU A 98 -11.16 -5.98 -5.35
C GLU A 98 -11.10 -4.98 -4.19
N ALA A 99 -11.86 -3.89 -4.31
CA ALA A 99 -11.78 -2.80 -3.34
C ALA A 99 -12.16 -3.29 -1.94
N GLY A 100 -11.30 -3.02 -0.95
CA GLY A 100 -11.48 -3.47 0.43
C GLY A 100 -10.99 -4.88 0.72
N LYS A 101 -10.40 -5.58 -0.26
CA LYS A 101 -9.74 -6.88 -0.04
C LYS A 101 -8.23 -6.79 -0.17
N SER A 102 -7.57 -7.85 0.29
CA SER A 102 -6.14 -8.08 0.06
C SER A 102 -5.94 -9.00 -1.14
N SER A 103 -4.84 -8.84 -1.87
CA SER A 103 -4.34 -9.84 -2.81
C SER A 103 -2.81 -9.91 -2.78
N GLU A 104 -2.27 -11.01 -3.30
CA GLU A 104 -0.83 -11.22 -3.42
C GLU A 104 -0.31 -10.52 -4.68
N LEU A 105 0.78 -9.77 -4.54
CA LEU A 105 1.44 -9.08 -5.63
C LEU A 105 2.86 -9.62 -5.85
N CYS A 106 3.21 -9.87 -7.11
CA CYS A 106 4.54 -10.28 -7.50
C CYS A 106 5.46 -9.07 -7.73
N LEU A 107 6.51 -8.96 -6.93
CA LEU A 107 7.52 -7.90 -7.02
C LEU A 107 8.71 -8.30 -7.89
N LYS A 108 9.01 -9.61 -7.94
CA LYS A 108 10.05 -10.21 -8.78
C LYS A 108 9.67 -11.66 -9.13
N PRO A 109 9.64 -12.05 -10.41
CA PRO A 109 9.16 -13.37 -10.81
C PRO A 109 9.88 -14.53 -10.13
N GLY A 110 9.12 -15.43 -9.51
CA GLY A 110 9.64 -16.65 -8.88
C GLY A 110 10.44 -16.44 -7.59
N GLU A 111 10.59 -15.20 -7.13
CA GLU A 111 11.46 -14.84 -6.01
C GLU A 111 10.75 -14.04 -4.92
N LEU A 112 9.98 -13.02 -5.29
CA LEU A 112 9.56 -11.98 -4.36
C LEU A 112 8.07 -11.64 -4.51
N TYR A 113 7.33 -11.81 -3.42
CA TYR A 113 5.90 -11.60 -3.35
C TYR A 113 5.51 -10.89 -2.06
N MET A 114 4.48 -10.06 -2.11
CA MET A 114 3.90 -9.39 -0.93
C MET A 114 2.39 -9.56 -0.88
N GLU A 115 1.83 -9.52 0.32
CA GLU A 115 0.41 -9.30 0.53
C GLU A 115 0.14 -7.79 0.52
N ALA A 116 -0.92 -7.37 -0.18
CA ALA A 116 -1.27 -5.96 -0.28
C ALA A 116 -2.78 -5.74 -0.13
N ASP A 117 -3.15 -4.64 0.54
CA ASP A 117 -4.54 -4.18 0.67
C ASP A 117 -4.86 -3.11 -0.39
N PHE A 118 -6.03 -3.23 -1.01
CA PHE A 118 -6.53 -2.27 -2.00
C PHE A 118 -7.61 -1.40 -1.37
N LYS A 119 -7.38 -0.10 -1.27
CA LYS A 119 -8.35 0.85 -0.71
C LYS A 119 -8.68 1.91 -1.73
N LYS A 120 -9.98 2.15 -1.95
CA LYS A 120 -10.46 3.24 -2.77
C LYS A 120 -10.28 4.57 -2.04
N VAL A 121 -9.63 5.53 -2.69
CA VAL A 121 -9.42 6.90 -2.19
C VAL A 121 -9.80 7.84 -3.33
N GLY A 122 -10.97 8.48 -3.22
CA GLY A 122 -11.55 9.23 -4.34
C GLY A 122 -11.75 8.34 -5.56
N ASP A 123 -11.17 8.73 -6.69
CA ASP A 123 -11.22 8.00 -7.96
C ASP A 123 -10.02 7.10 -8.21
N GLU A 124 -9.20 6.79 -7.20
CA GLU A 124 -8.03 5.92 -7.31
C GLU A 124 -8.11 4.73 -6.35
N ILE A 125 -7.35 3.68 -6.65
CA ILE A 125 -7.05 2.60 -5.71
C ILE A 125 -5.64 2.81 -5.18
N HIS A 126 -5.51 2.91 -3.87
CA HIS A 126 -4.24 2.93 -3.17
C HIS A 126 -3.90 1.52 -2.71
N VAL A 127 -2.67 1.10 -3.00
CA VAL A 127 -2.14 -0.22 -2.67
C VAL A 127 -1.26 -0.10 -1.44
N PHE A 128 -1.59 -0.80 -0.36
CA PHE A 128 -0.85 -0.75 0.91
C PHE A 128 -0.16 -2.09 1.15
N TYR A 129 1.11 -2.05 1.55
CA TYR A 129 1.82 -3.25 1.99
C TYR A 129 1.21 -3.79 3.29
N LYS A 130 1.05 -5.11 3.36
CA LYS A 130 0.51 -5.81 4.54
C LYS A 130 1.49 -6.81 5.16
N GLY A 131 2.37 -7.38 4.35
CA GLY A 131 3.31 -8.41 4.80
C GLY A 131 4.02 -9.09 3.63
N ALA A 132 5.10 -9.80 3.93
CA ALA A 132 5.71 -10.72 2.98
C ALA A 132 4.73 -11.86 2.70
N SER A 133 4.59 -12.25 1.43
CA SER A 133 3.88 -13.49 1.11
C SER A 133 4.73 -14.69 1.50
N VAL A 134 4.07 -15.80 1.86
CA VAL A 134 4.70 -17.10 2.12
C VAL A 134 5.47 -17.68 0.92
N LYS A 135 5.22 -17.19 -0.29
CA LYS A 135 5.94 -17.57 -1.51
C LYS A 135 7.27 -16.82 -1.68
N SER A 136 7.47 -15.75 -0.92
CA SER A 136 8.69 -14.95 -0.97
C SER A 136 9.88 -15.75 -0.43
N LYS A 137 10.99 -15.73 -1.17
CA LYS A 137 12.20 -16.51 -0.86
C LYS A 137 13.33 -15.66 -0.26
N GLN A 138 13.19 -14.33 -0.27
CA GLN A 138 14.22 -13.39 0.16
C GLN A 138 14.01 -12.95 1.62
N ASN A 139 15.03 -13.18 2.44
CA ASN A 139 15.03 -12.86 3.87
C ASN A 139 15.85 -11.61 4.23
N ASP A 140 16.49 -10.97 3.25
CA ASP A 140 17.31 -9.76 3.42
C ASP A 140 16.50 -8.46 3.37
N ILE A 141 15.22 -8.54 2.98
CA ILE A 141 14.31 -7.41 3.08
C ILE A 141 13.79 -7.34 4.52
N PRO A 142 13.90 -6.18 5.19
CA PRO A 142 13.43 -5.98 6.55
C PRO A 142 11.90 -5.82 6.55
N TRP A 143 11.18 -6.89 6.20
CA TRP A 143 9.72 -6.88 6.00
C TRP A 143 8.95 -6.29 7.17
N ASN A 144 9.43 -6.52 8.40
CA ASN A 144 8.79 -6.03 9.62
C ASN A 144 9.00 -4.54 9.88
N ASP A 145 9.99 -3.93 9.23
CA ASP A 145 10.32 -2.52 9.37
C ASP A 145 9.66 -1.67 8.27
N LEU A 146 9.07 -2.31 7.25
CA LEU A 146 8.37 -1.61 6.17
C LEU A 146 7.05 -1.02 6.66
N ASP A 147 6.81 0.23 6.30
CA ASP A 147 5.58 0.94 6.64
C ASP A 147 4.37 0.29 5.94
N THR A 148 3.34 -0.05 6.72
CA THR A 148 2.06 -0.57 6.22
C THR A 148 1.00 0.52 6.06
N GLY A 149 1.22 1.69 6.65
CA GLY A 149 0.30 2.84 6.64
C GLY A 149 0.41 3.72 5.40
N THR A 150 1.43 3.54 4.57
CA THR A 150 1.69 4.35 3.39
C THR A 150 1.50 3.52 2.12
N ALA A 151 0.87 4.12 1.11
CA ALA A 151 0.64 3.43 -0.16
C ALA A 151 1.96 3.20 -0.90
N VAL A 152 2.21 1.96 -1.31
CA VAL A 152 3.36 1.56 -2.14
C VAL A 152 3.10 1.75 -3.63
N ALA A 153 1.83 1.88 -4.02
CA ALA A 153 1.42 2.22 -5.38
C ALA A 153 0.04 2.88 -5.41
N THR A 154 -0.25 3.57 -6.51
CA THR A 154 -1.57 4.09 -6.85
C THR A 154 -2.01 3.54 -8.20
N PHE A 155 -3.25 3.10 -8.30
CA PHE A 155 -3.87 2.57 -9.52
C PHE A 155 -5.06 3.43 -9.92
N SER A 156 -5.03 3.98 -11.12
CA SER A 156 -6.02 4.96 -11.59
C SER A 156 -6.39 4.75 -13.06
N LYS A 157 -7.60 5.14 -13.42
CA LYS A 157 -8.11 5.07 -14.79
C LYS A 157 -7.56 6.24 -15.61
N VAL A 158 -6.93 5.93 -16.75
CA VAL A 158 -6.37 6.91 -17.70
C VAL A 158 -7.31 7.13 -18.88
N SER A 159 -7.97 6.08 -19.37
CA SER A 159 -8.97 6.16 -20.43
C SER A 159 -10.03 5.05 -20.27
N ALA A 160 -10.99 4.94 -21.20
CA ALA A 160 -12.15 4.04 -21.07
C ALA A 160 -11.77 2.59 -20.65
N ASN A 161 -10.66 2.06 -21.18
CA ASN A 161 -10.19 0.70 -20.92
C ASN A 161 -8.70 0.65 -20.51
N GLU A 162 -8.12 1.80 -20.16
CA GLU A 162 -6.70 1.90 -19.83
C GLU A 162 -6.52 2.45 -18.43
N TYR A 163 -5.68 1.76 -17.67
CA TYR A 163 -5.38 2.06 -16.27
C TYR A 163 -3.87 2.20 -16.11
N LYS A 164 -3.44 2.89 -15.08
CA LYS A 164 -2.03 3.05 -14.77
C LYS A 164 -1.77 2.70 -13.32
N LEU A 165 -0.74 1.91 -13.08
CA LEU A 165 -0.14 1.70 -11.77
C LEU A 165 1.14 2.53 -11.68
N ASP A 166 1.17 3.45 -10.73
CA ASP A 166 2.34 4.27 -10.40
C ASP A 166 2.93 3.77 -9.07
N TRP A 167 4.11 3.18 -9.17
CA TRP A 167 4.84 2.56 -8.08
C TRP A 167 5.63 3.61 -7.30
N LYS A 168 5.24 3.78 -6.03
CA LYS A 168 5.85 4.73 -5.07
C LYS A 168 7.02 4.10 -4.30
N GLY A 169 7.01 2.78 -4.18
CA GLY A 169 8.01 2.03 -3.42
C GLY A 169 7.74 1.99 -1.92
N PHE A 170 8.52 1.16 -1.24
CA PHE A 170 8.41 0.97 0.20
C PHE A 170 8.97 2.15 0.99
N GLN A 171 8.48 2.31 2.21
CA GLN A 171 8.98 3.25 3.19
C GLN A 171 9.36 2.54 4.48
N ILE A 172 10.30 3.14 5.21
CA ILE A 172 10.68 2.80 6.58
C ILE A 172 10.69 4.13 7.33
N ASP A 173 9.90 4.22 8.40
CA ASP A 173 9.76 5.44 9.22
C ASP A 173 9.36 6.68 8.40
N GLY A 174 8.46 6.51 7.42
CA GLY A 174 7.96 7.57 6.55
C GLY A 174 8.95 8.07 5.51
N LYS A 175 10.08 7.38 5.34
CA LYS A 175 11.11 7.70 4.33
C LYS A 175 11.18 6.61 3.30
N THR A 176 11.33 6.98 2.02
CA THR A 176 11.56 6.02 0.95
C THR A 176 12.75 5.13 1.27
N ALA A 177 12.50 3.82 1.36
CA ALA A 177 13.52 2.83 1.57
C ALA A 177 14.25 2.61 0.24
N VAL A 178 15.27 3.42 -0.04
CA VAL A 178 15.90 3.54 -1.37
C VAL A 178 16.34 2.19 -1.95
N GLU A 179 16.87 1.29 -1.11
CA GLU A 179 17.32 -0.04 -1.51
C GLU A 179 16.17 -0.93 -2.00
N TYR A 180 14.95 -0.69 -1.50
CA TYR A 180 13.75 -1.49 -1.77
C TYR A 180 12.73 -0.75 -2.64
N ALA A 181 12.92 0.56 -2.88
CA ALA A 181 11.98 1.41 -3.61
C ALA A 181 11.76 0.95 -5.06
N LEU A 182 12.73 0.23 -5.64
CA LEU A 182 12.65 -0.30 -7.00
C LEU A 182 12.05 -1.70 -7.08
N LEU A 183 11.87 -2.41 -5.96
CA LEU A 183 11.18 -3.70 -5.93
C LEU A 183 9.75 -3.49 -6.42
N GLY A 184 9.24 -4.32 -7.33
CA GLY A 184 7.92 -4.11 -7.94
C GLY A 184 7.91 -3.07 -9.07
N LYS A 185 8.85 -2.12 -9.15
CA LYS A 185 8.89 -1.14 -10.25
C LYS A 185 9.08 -1.77 -11.63
N LYS A 186 9.74 -2.92 -11.72
CA LYS A 186 9.93 -3.63 -13.00
C LYS A 186 8.76 -4.53 -13.39
N THR A 187 7.92 -4.96 -12.45
CA THR A 187 6.85 -5.93 -12.67
C THR A 187 5.46 -5.29 -12.64
N LEU A 188 5.25 -4.36 -11.72
CA LEU A 188 3.94 -3.76 -11.42
C LEU A 188 3.76 -2.37 -12.01
N GLU A 189 4.82 -1.57 -12.19
CA GLU A 189 4.69 -0.26 -12.81
C GLU A 189 4.16 -0.38 -14.24
N GLY A 190 3.26 0.53 -14.62
CA GLY A 190 2.95 0.77 -16.01
C GLY A 190 1.47 0.79 -16.31
N THR A 191 1.15 0.48 -17.56
CA THR A 191 -0.20 0.61 -18.10
C THR A 191 -0.87 -0.75 -18.17
N TYR A 192 -2.15 -0.77 -17.82
CA TYR A 192 -2.96 -1.96 -17.66
C TYR A 192 -4.23 -1.89 -18.48
N LYS A 193 -4.72 -3.07 -18.92
CA LYS A 193 -6.08 -3.26 -19.43
C LYS A 193 -6.82 -4.27 -18.58
N LEU A 194 -8.12 -4.06 -18.41
CA LEU A 194 -8.99 -5.08 -17.86
C LEU A 194 -9.01 -6.30 -18.80
N LYS A 195 -8.84 -7.49 -18.24
CA LYS A 195 -8.84 -8.76 -18.98
C LYS A 195 -10.24 -9.17 -19.44
#